data_AF-A0AAV0ZGF0-F1
#
_entry.id   AF-A0AAV0ZGF0-F1
#
_cell.length_a   1.000
_cell.length_b   1.000
_cell.length_c   1.000
_cell.angle_alpha   90.00
_cell.angle_beta   90.00
_cell.angle_gamma   90.00
#
_symmetry.space_group_name_H-M   'P 1'
#
loop_
_entity.id
_entity.type
_entity.pdbx_description
1 polymer ?
#
loop_
_entity_poly.entity_id
_entity_poly.type
_entity_poly.pdbx_seq_one_letter_code
_entity_poly.pdbx_strand_id
1 'polypeptide(L)'
;MTDQEPSVSTEVSGIGEVKEWLAKTFEVAGKPVPEFQYTPRSVSHLHHLSTLSKAKDEAARLVARDFRLKASEYRSQAARIREILENVGLAQESLPSSVVASAQVLANVSNLLNIRDTELSSFLVAMGDISLRKTGVEEKRAIVQKESKFLLDYTRKALSRLTYLKRTQFQLEEEQPMCKAQMENWSTNLQVMAAKERQYMQQSANYKAVLNHTGYTPEISHSVLVEMAEHRKELEKKTKPILDTLRSYQDLPPDKALAALAIEDKKRQYAAAEKHLEDVLQTALLNPG
;
A
#
# COMPACT_ATOMS: atom_id res chain seq x y z
N MET A 1 -5.90 12.24 69.46
CA MET A 1 -5.77 10.79 69.28
C MET A 1 -7.05 10.15 69.74
N THR A 2 -7.94 9.85 68.79
CA THR A 2 -8.98 8.83 68.94
C THR A 2 -9.33 8.42 67.51
N ASP A 3 -8.62 7.39 67.04
CA ASP A 3 -8.90 6.73 65.77
C ASP A 3 -10.29 6.10 65.82
N GLN A 4 -11.06 6.37 64.78
CA GLN A 4 -12.41 5.88 64.61
C GLN A 4 -12.34 4.64 63.72
N GLU A 5 -12.45 3.45 64.31
CA GLU A 5 -12.74 2.19 63.61
C GLU A 5 -14.28 2.00 63.51
N PRO A 6 -14.91 2.27 62.35
CA PRO A 6 -16.24 1.70 62.08
C PRO A 6 -16.36 1.00 60.70
N SER A 7 -15.30 0.78 59.94
CA SER A 7 -15.41 0.28 58.56
C SER A 7 -15.56 -1.24 58.43
N VAL A 8 -14.94 -2.04 59.31
CA VAL A 8 -14.81 -3.50 59.09
C VAL A 8 -16.11 -4.27 59.36
N SER A 9 -16.92 -3.84 60.34
CA SER A 9 -18.17 -4.53 60.70
C SER A 9 -19.27 -4.43 59.62
N THR A 10 -19.33 -3.29 58.91
CA THR A 10 -20.29 -3.05 57.84
C THR A 10 -19.96 -3.86 56.58
N GLU A 11 -18.66 -4.04 56.31
CA GLU A 11 -18.15 -4.82 55.17
C GLU A 11 -18.43 -6.32 55.32
N VAL A 12 -18.25 -6.86 56.53
CA VAL A 12 -18.53 -8.28 56.83
C VAL A 12 -20.03 -8.60 56.72
N SER A 13 -20.91 -7.67 57.12
CA SER A 13 -22.37 -7.82 56.99
C SER A 13 -22.82 -7.84 55.51
N GLY A 14 -22.28 -6.94 54.68
CA GLY A 14 -22.61 -6.88 53.24
C GLY A 14 -22.15 -8.12 52.45
N ILE A 15 -21.05 -8.75 52.84
CA ILE A 15 -20.56 -10.01 52.23
C ILE A 15 -21.52 -11.17 52.53
N GLY A 16 -22.05 -11.26 53.75
CA GLY A 16 -23.00 -12.30 54.16
C GLY A 16 -24.30 -12.24 53.36
N GLU A 17 -24.89 -11.05 53.25
CA GLU A 17 -26.14 -10.83 52.51
C GLU A 17 -26.00 -11.14 51.00
N VAL A 18 -24.86 -10.77 50.41
CA VAL A 18 -24.57 -11.07 49.00
C VAL A 18 -24.38 -12.57 48.77
N LYS A 19 -23.72 -13.27 49.69
CA LYS A 19 -23.53 -14.74 49.61
C LYS A 19 -24.86 -15.48 49.68
N GLU A 20 -25.73 -15.10 50.62
CA GLU A 20 -27.05 -15.70 50.76
C GLU A 20 -27.93 -15.44 49.53
N TRP A 21 -27.93 -14.20 49.03
CA TRP A 21 -28.66 -13.84 47.82
C TRP A 21 -28.17 -14.63 46.60
N LEU A 22 -26.86 -14.78 46.42
CA LEU A 22 -26.28 -15.59 45.33
C LEU A 22 -26.65 -17.06 45.47
N ALA A 23 -26.53 -17.63 46.67
CA ALA A 23 -26.90 -19.03 46.91
C ALA A 23 -28.36 -19.30 46.51
N LYS A 24 -29.30 -18.47 46.99
CA LYS A 24 -30.72 -18.58 46.66
C LYS A 24 -31.00 -18.42 45.16
N THR A 25 -30.33 -17.47 44.51
CA THR A 25 -30.56 -17.17 43.09
C THR A 25 -30.05 -18.31 42.20
N PHE A 26 -28.88 -18.87 42.52
CA PHE A 26 -28.26 -19.96 41.78
C PHE A 26 -28.92 -21.32 42.07
N GLU A 27 -29.44 -21.53 43.29
CA GLU A 27 -30.27 -22.68 43.66
C GLU A 27 -31.53 -22.77 42.79
N VAL A 28 -32.25 -21.66 42.60
CA VAL A 28 -33.42 -21.61 41.69
C VAL A 28 -33.06 -22.00 40.26
N ALA A 29 -31.83 -21.70 39.83
CA ALA A 29 -31.30 -22.05 38.51
C ALA A 29 -30.68 -23.45 38.44
N GLY A 30 -30.65 -24.21 39.55
CA GLY A 30 -30.04 -25.53 39.65
C GLY A 30 -28.52 -25.52 39.40
N LYS A 31 -27.83 -24.41 39.66
CA LYS A 31 -26.39 -24.23 39.42
C LYS A 31 -25.65 -23.90 40.72
N PRO A 32 -24.38 -24.30 40.87
CA PRO A 32 -23.55 -23.83 41.97
C PRO A 32 -23.15 -22.35 41.75
N VAL A 33 -22.92 -21.62 42.85
CA VAL A 33 -22.37 -20.27 42.79
C VAL A 33 -20.91 -20.35 42.32
N PRO A 34 -20.51 -19.65 41.26
CA PRO A 34 -19.12 -19.62 40.80
C PRO A 34 -18.18 -19.10 41.88
N GLU A 35 -16.97 -19.64 41.95
CA GLU A 35 -15.93 -19.12 42.84
C GLU A 35 -15.37 -17.79 42.30
N PHE A 36 -15.43 -16.73 43.11
CA PHE A 36 -14.84 -15.44 42.77
C PHE A 36 -14.33 -14.74 44.04
N GLN A 37 -13.45 -13.76 43.85
CA GLN A 37 -12.87 -13.01 44.97
C GLN A 37 -13.85 -11.93 45.46
N TYR A 38 -14.20 -11.99 46.74
CA TYR A 38 -15.01 -10.97 47.41
C TYR A 38 -14.15 -9.74 47.73
N THR A 39 -13.91 -8.90 46.73
CA THR A 39 -13.30 -7.57 46.90
C THR A 39 -14.36 -6.54 47.32
N PRO A 40 -14.03 -5.47 48.08
CA PRO A 40 -15.00 -4.45 48.49
C PRO A 40 -15.78 -3.84 47.32
N ARG A 41 -15.11 -3.62 46.18
CA ARG A 41 -15.75 -3.16 44.94
C ARG A 41 -16.75 -4.17 44.39
N SER A 42 -16.40 -5.46 44.35
CA SER A 42 -17.30 -6.52 43.88
C SER A 42 -18.50 -6.71 44.79
N VAL A 43 -18.31 -6.65 46.11
CA VAL A 43 -19.38 -6.78 47.11
C VAL A 43 -20.34 -5.59 46.99
N SER A 44 -19.83 -4.37 46.85
CA SER A 44 -20.66 -3.18 46.63
C SER A 44 -21.51 -3.28 45.35
N HIS A 45 -20.92 -3.73 44.24
CA HIS A 45 -21.66 -3.94 42.98
C HIS A 45 -22.71 -5.05 43.10
N LEU A 46 -22.37 -6.18 43.73
CA LEU A 46 -23.28 -7.30 43.93
C LEU A 46 -24.40 -6.95 44.92
N HIS A 47 -24.11 -6.18 45.95
CA HIS A 47 -25.13 -5.67 46.87
C HIS A 47 -26.09 -4.72 46.15
N HIS A 48 -25.58 -3.80 45.31
CA HIS A 48 -26.42 -2.96 44.46
C HIS A 48 -27.28 -3.77 43.47
N LEU A 49 -26.71 -4.81 42.88
CA LEU A 49 -27.44 -5.72 42.00
C LEU A 49 -28.52 -6.50 42.76
N SER A 50 -28.21 -6.96 43.98
CA SER A 50 -29.15 -7.64 44.86
C SER A 50 -30.33 -6.75 45.25
N THR A 51 -30.07 -5.50 45.66
CA THR A 51 -31.14 -4.56 46.01
C THR A 51 -32.00 -4.21 44.80
N LEU A 52 -31.39 -4.01 43.63
CA LEU A 52 -32.13 -3.81 42.39
C LEU A 52 -32.97 -5.04 42.01
N SER A 53 -32.41 -6.25 42.12
CA SER A 53 -33.14 -7.51 41.87
C SER A 53 -34.33 -7.63 42.81
N LYS A 54 -34.12 -7.51 44.12
CA LYS A 54 -35.20 -7.57 45.13
C LYS A 54 -36.31 -6.56 44.85
N ALA A 55 -35.95 -5.32 44.48
CA ALA A 55 -36.92 -4.29 44.14
C ALA A 55 -37.73 -4.63 42.87
N LYS A 56 -37.07 -5.20 41.84
CA LYS A 56 -37.73 -5.64 40.60
C LYS A 56 -38.60 -6.86 40.83
N ASP A 57 -38.16 -7.82 41.63
CA ASP A 57 -38.91 -9.02 42.00
C ASP A 57 -40.18 -8.64 42.78
N GLU A 58 -40.08 -7.71 43.73
CA GLU A 58 -41.23 -7.21 44.47
C GLU A 58 -42.20 -6.44 43.56
N ALA A 59 -41.70 -5.58 42.68
CA ALA A 59 -42.54 -4.89 41.70
C ALA A 59 -43.26 -5.89 40.77
N ALA A 60 -42.56 -6.90 40.27
CA ALA A 60 -43.15 -7.97 39.46
C ALA A 60 -44.20 -8.75 40.23
N ARG A 61 -43.96 -9.07 41.51
CA ARG A 61 -44.89 -9.76 42.39
C ARG A 61 -46.16 -8.94 42.62
N LEU A 62 -46.03 -7.63 42.87
CA LEU A 62 -47.15 -6.71 43.04
C LEU A 62 -48.01 -6.63 41.77
N VAL A 63 -47.38 -6.48 40.61
CA VAL A 63 -48.07 -6.46 39.30
C VAL A 63 -48.78 -7.79 39.03
N ALA A 64 -48.12 -8.92 39.30
CA ALA A 64 -48.74 -10.24 39.14
C ALA A 64 -49.95 -10.43 40.05
N ARG A 65 -49.89 -9.94 41.30
CA ARG A 65 -51.02 -9.96 42.23
C ARG A 65 -52.17 -9.08 41.74
N ASP A 66 -51.88 -7.86 41.30
CA ASP A 66 -52.88 -6.94 40.73
C ASP A 66 -53.58 -7.55 39.51
N PHE A 67 -52.83 -8.14 38.58
CA PHE A 67 -53.43 -8.83 37.42
C PHE A 67 -54.30 -10.02 37.83
N ARG A 68 -53.92 -10.79 38.85
CA ARG A 68 -54.74 -11.90 39.37
C ARG A 68 -56.06 -11.39 39.95
N LEU A 69 -56.02 -10.30 40.73
CA LEU A 69 -57.22 -9.67 41.29
C LEU A 69 -58.14 -9.13 40.19
N LYS A 70 -57.60 -8.34 39.26
CA LYS A 70 -58.36 -7.85 38.09
C LYS A 70 -58.96 -9.00 37.30
N ALA A 71 -58.20 -10.07 37.04
CA ALA A 71 -58.73 -11.24 36.34
C ALA A 71 -59.88 -11.90 37.10
N SER A 72 -59.84 -11.98 38.44
CA SER A 72 -60.97 -12.49 39.22
C SER A 72 -62.19 -11.57 39.15
N GLU A 73 -62.00 -10.25 39.21
CA GLU A 73 -63.08 -9.26 39.11
C GLU A 73 -63.73 -9.29 37.71
N TYR A 74 -62.94 -9.36 36.64
CA TYR A 74 -63.46 -9.49 35.28
C TYR A 74 -64.24 -10.80 35.09
N ARG A 75 -63.79 -11.92 35.69
CA ARG A 75 -64.54 -13.18 35.65
C ARG A 75 -65.86 -13.11 36.39
N SER A 76 -65.89 -12.51 37.59
CA SER A 76 -67.14 -12.33 38.34
C SER A 76 -68.10 -11.39 37.62
N GLN A 77 -67.58 -10.32 37.01
CA GLN A 77 -68.38 -9.39 36.23
C GLN A 77 -68.94 -10.04 34.96
N ALA A 78 -68.14 -10.85 34.27
CA ALA A 78 -68.60 -11.61 33.11
C ALA A 78 -69.69 -12.61 33.49
N ALA A 79 -69.57 -13.28 34.63
CA ALA A 79 -70.62 -14.18 35.16
C ALA A 79 -71.92 -13.41 35.46
N ARG A 80 -71.83 -12.25 36.12
CA ARG A 80 -72.98 -11.38 36.40
C ARG A 80 -73.68 -10.92 35.11
N ILE A 81 -72.92 -10.47 34.11
CA ILE A 81 -73.47 -10.04 32.82
C ILE A 81 -74.15 -11.21 32.10
N ARG A 82 -73.55 -12.40 32.13
CA ARG A 82 -74.15 -13.60 31.56
C ARG A 82 -75.50 -13.92 32.18
N GLU A 83 -75.59 -13.91 33.51
CA GLU A 83 -76.85 -14.14 34.24
C GLU A 83 -77.93 -13.11 33.89
N ILE A 84 -77.56 -11.82 33.78
CA ILE A 84 -78.49 -10.77 33.35
C ILE A 84 -79.00 -11.03 31.92
N LEU A 85 -78.11 -11.40 31.00
CA LEU A 85 -78.49 -11.71 29.62
C LEU A 85 -79.41 -12.94 29.54
N GLU A 86 -79.13 -13.98 30.32
CA GLU A 86 -79.99 -15.16 30.44
C GLU A 86 -81.40 -14.78 30.93
N ASN A 87 -81.50 -13.95 31.97
CA ASN A 87 -82.79 -13.48 32.51
C ASN A 87 -83.61 -12.65 31.52
N VAL A 88 -82.97 -11.95 30.58
CA VAL A 88 -83.62 -11.15 29.53
C VAL A 88 -83.85 -11.97 28.24
N GLY A 89 -83.45 -13.24 28.21
CA GLY A 89 -83.60 -14.13 27.05
C GLY A 89 -82.56 -13.93 25.95
N LEU A 90 -81.50 -13.17 26.23
CA LEU A 90 -80.36 -12.90 25.33
C LEU A 90 -79.16 -13.81 25.64
N ALA A 91 -79.42 -15.04 26.10
CA ALA A 91 -78.38 -16.03 26.29
C ALA A 91 -77.65 -16.29 24.95
N GLN A 92 -76.36 -16.61 25.00
CA GLN A 92 -75.59 -16.91 23.79
C GLN A 92 -76.22 -18.04 22.96
N GLU A 93 -76.79 -19.04 23.63
CA GLU A 93 -77.45 -20.20 23.01
C GLU A 93 -78.81 -19.87 22.37
N SER A 94 -79.45 -18.76 22.74
CA SER A 94 -80.73 -18.32 22.15
C SER A 94 -80.55 -17.40 20.95
N LEU A 95 -79.32 -16.95 20.68
CA LEU A 95 -79.02 -16.04 19.58
C LEU A 95 -78.71 -16.78 18.27
N PRO A 96 -79.04 -16.20 17.10
CA PRO A 96 -78.59 -16.73 15.82
C PRO A 96 -77.06 -16.79 15.74
N SER A 97 -76.52 -17.85 15.14
CA SER A 97 -75.07 -18.07 15.03
C SER A 97 -74.32 -16.93 14.32
N SER A 98 -74.97 -16.23 13.38
CA SER A 98 -74.44 -15.06 12.69
C SER A 98 -74.20 -13.87 13.63
N VAL A 99 -75.10 -13.66 14.60
CA VAL A 99 -75.00 -12.59 15.60
C VAL A 99 -73.88 -12.88 16.57
N VAL A 100 -73.79 -14.13 17.06
CA VAL A 100 -72.71 -14.59 17.93
C VAL A 100 -71.35 -14.44 17.25
N ALA A 101 -71.23 -14.87 16.00
CA ALA A 101 -69.98 -14.74 15.23
C ALA A 101 -69.58 -13.27 15.05
N SER A 102 -70.53 -12.38 14.73
CA SER A 102 -70.26 -10.95 14.55
C SER A 102 -69.83 -10.27 15.85
N ALA A 103 -70.49 -10.58 16.97
CA ALA A 103 -70.12 -10.07 18.29
C ALA A 103 -68.73 -10.57 18.72
N GLN A 104 -68.41 -11.84 18.43
CA GLN A 104 -67.09 -12.40 18.71
C GLN A 104 -65.99 -11.71 17.91
N VAL A 105 -66.22 -11.42 16.62
CA VAL A 105 -65.28 -10.66 15.79
C VAL A 105 -65.07 -9.26 16.36
N LEU A 106 -66.15 -8.55 16.71
CA LEU A 106 -66.05 -7.22 17.32
C LEU A 106 -65.26 -7.26 18.64
N ALA A 107 -65.55 -8.21 19.53
CA ALA A 107 -64.81 -8.37 20.78
C ALA A 107 -63.32 -8.67 20.55
N ASN A 108 -63.01 -9.54 19.59
CA ASN A 108 -61.62 -9.87 19.24
C ASN A 108 -60.88 -8.65 18.68
N VAL A 109 -61.51 -7.88 17.78
CA VAL A 109 -60.89 -6.67 17.22
C VAL A 109 -60.75 -5.59 18.28
N SER A 110 -61.75 -5.37 19.15
CA SER A 110 -61.63 -4.44 20.30
C SER A 110 -60.47 -4.82 21.20
N ASN A 111 -60.32 -6.11 21.55
CA ASN A 111 -59.21 -6.58 22.38
C ASN A 111 -57.85 -6.38 21.68
N LEU A 112 -57.76 -6.64 20.38
CA LEU A 112 -56.53 -6.44 19.61
C LEU A 112 -56.14 -4.95 19.53
N LEU A 113 -57.14 -4.07 19.38
CA LEU A 113 -56.97 -2.62 19.35
C LEU A 113 -56.88 -2.00 20.75
N ASN A 114 -57.06 -2.79 21.81
CA ASN A 114 -57.11 -2.35 23.20
C ASN A 114 -58.18 -1.27 23.47
N ILE A 115 -59.36 -1.45 22.87
CA ILE A 115 -60.53 -0.58 23.00
C ILE A 115 -61.46 -1.16 24.08
N ARG A 116 -62.15 -0.30 24.85
CA ARG A 116 -63.02 -0.71 25.97
C ARG A 116 -64.50 -0.71 25.64
N ASP A 117 -64.86 -0.07 24.53
CA ASP A 117 -66.20 0.17 24.03
C ASP A 117 -66.36 -0.41 22.62
N THR A 118 -67.60 -0.44 22.14
CA THR A 118 -67.95 -0.90 20.79
C THR A 118 -68.33 0.27 19.87
N GLU A 119 -67.89 1.49 20.18
CA GLU A 119 -68.19 2.66 19.35
C GLU A 119 -67.30 2.71 18.10
N LEU A 120 -67.92 3.04 16.96
CA LEU A 120 -67.22 3.12 15.68
C LEU A 120 -66.07 4.15 15.69
N SER A 121 -66.28 5.28 16.37
CA SER A 121 -65.27 6.34 16.58
C SER A 121 -63.98 5.76 17.18
N SER A 122 -64.10 4.99 18.27
CA SER A 122 -62.98 4.37 18.97
C SER A 122 -62.22 3.39 18.08
N PHE A 123 -62.94 2.58 17.29
CA PHE A 123 -62.32 1.70 16.29
C PHE A 123 -61.55 2.47 15.22
N LEU A 124 -62.16 3.51 14.65
CA LEU A 124 -61.53 4.30 13.59
C LEU A 124 -60.26 4.99 14.08
N VAL A 125 -60.26 5.57 15.28
CA VAL A 125 -59.07 6.19 15.89
C VAL A 125 -57.96 5.16 16.11
N ALA A 126 -58.26 4.03 16.76
CA ALA A 126 -57.25 3.02 17.04
C ALA A 126 -56.66 2.39 15.75
N MET A 127 -57.50 2.16 14.73
CA MET A 127 -57.03 1.70 13.42
C MET A 127 -56.17 2.75 12.73
N GLY A 128 -56.53 4.04 12.83
CA GLY A 128 -55.72 5.15 12.33
C GLY A 128 -54.34 5.21 12.98
N ASP A 129 -54.30 5.12 14.31
CA ASP A 129 -53.06 5.12 15.10
C ASP A 129 -52.16 3.93 14.74
N ILE A 130 -52.72 2.73 14.60
CA ILE A 130 -51.95 1.54 14.17
C ILE A 130 -51.44 1.72 12.74
N SER A 131 -52.26 2.26 11.85
CA SER A 131 -51.86 2.49 10.45
C SER A 131 -50.72 3.50 10.36
N LEU A 132 -50.78 4.60 11.13
CA LEU A 132 -49.71 5.59 11.19
C LEU A 132 -48.43 5.03 11.83
N ARG A 133 -48.55 4.22 12.89
CA ARG A 133 -47.40 3.53 13.48
C ARG A 133 -46.78 2.55 12.49
N LYS A 134 -47.61 1.81 11.73
CA LYS A 134 -47.14 0.87 10.71
C LYS A 134 -46.34 1.60 9.63
N THR A 135 -46.86 2.69 9.06
CA THR A 135 -46.15 3.45 8.04
C THR A 135 -44.84 4.04 8.56
N GLY A 136 -44.83 4.57 9.79
CA GLY A 136 -43.60 5.07 10.42
C GLY A 136 -42.55 3.97 10.68
N VAL A 137 -42.97 2.75 11.00
CA VAL A 137 -42.05 1.60 11.13
C VAL A 137 -41.54 1.14 9.77
N GLU A 138 -42.39 1.11 8.74
CA GLU A 138 -42.01 0.78 7.36
C GLU A 138 -40.98 1.77 6.80
N GLU A 139 -41.16 3.07 7.06
CA GLU A 139 -40.20 4.11 6.67
C GLU A 139 -38.84 3.93 7.37
N LYS A 140 -38.83 3.76 8.69
CA LYS A 140 -37.60 3.48 9.46
C LYS A 140 -36.90 2.22 8.96
N ARG A 141 -37.66 1.17 8.66
CA ARG A 141 -37.14 -0.07 8.07
C ARG A 141 -36.51 0.19 6.71
N ALA A 142 -37.15 1.01 5.85
CA ALA A 142 -36.61 1.36 4.55
C ALA A 142 -35.29 2.14 4.65
N ILE A 143 -35.17 3.07 5.61
CA ILE A 143 -33.93 3.83 5.88
C ILE A 143 -32.82 2.86 6.30
N VAL A 144 -33.06 2.05 7.33
CA VAL A 144 -32.07 1.07 7.84
C VAL A 144 -31.67 0.09 6.74
N GLN A 145 -32.60 -0.34 5.89
CA GLN A 145 -32.30 -1.24 4.78
C GLN A 145 -31.40 -0.57 3.72
N LYS A 146 -31.59 0.72 3.43
CA LYS A 146 -30.72 1.48 2.52
C LYS A 146 -29.31 1.64 3.11
N GLU A 147 -29.21 2.03 4.38
CA GLU A 147 -27.93 2.17 5.08
C GLU A 147 -27.18 0.84 5.16
N SER A 148 -27.88 -0.25 5.47
CA SER A 148 -27.32 -1.61 5.50
C SER A 148 -26.73 -2.00 4.13
N LYS A 149 -27.46 -1.75 3.03
CA LYS A 149 -26.95 -2.00 1.67
C LYS A 149 -25.70 -1.17 1.38
N PHE A 150 -25.73 0.13 1.70
CA PHE A 150 -24.59 1.02 1.49
C PHE A 150 -23.36 0.55 2.26
N LEU A 151 -23.53 0.19 3.53
CA LEU A 151 -22.44 -0.28 4.37
C LEU A 151 -21.87 -1.62 3.90
N LEU A 152 -22.72 -2.54 3.42
CA LEU A 152 -22.28 -3.80 2.81
C LEU A 152 -21.45 -3.57 1.55
N ASP A 153 -21.89 -2.66 0.66
CA ASP A 153 -21.14 -2.32 -0.54
C ASP A 153 -19.80 -1.66 -0.22
N TYR A 154 -19.77 -0.76 0.75
CA TYR A 154 -18.52 -0.17 1.24
C TYR A 154 -17.58 -1.23 1.80
N THR A 155 -18.09 -2.13 2.64
CA THR A 155 -17.31 -3.24 3.22
C THR A 155 -16.76 -4.16 2.14
N ARG A 156 -17.56 -4.49 1.11
CA ARG A 156 -17.11 -5.30 -0.03
C ARG A 156 -15.97 -4.61 -0.80
N LYS A 157 -16.06 -3.30 -1.04
CA LYS A 157 -15.00 -2.50 -1.68
C LYS A 157 -13.73 -2.42 -0.82
N ALA A 158 -13.88 -2.26 0.49
CA ALA A 158 -12.74 -2.27 1.42
C ALA A 158 -12.04 -3.64 1.43
N LEU A 159 -12.81 -4.73 1.43
CA LEU A 159 -12.28 -6.09 1.40
C LEU A 159 -11.54 -6.38 0.09
N SER A 160 -12.08 -5.98 -1.07
CA SER A 160 -11.37 -6.18 -2.35
C SER A 160 -10.05 -5.42 -2.40
N ARG A 161 -10.02 -4.18 -1.88
CA ARG A 161 -8.79 -3.38 -1.78
C ARG A 161 -7.80 -3.99 -0.79
N LEU A 162 -8.26 -4.50 0.34
CA LEU A 162 -7.41 -5.21 1.30
C LEU A 162 -6.79 -6.47 0.68
N THR A 163 -7.57 -7.26 -0.05
CA THR A 163 -7.07 -8.44 -0.74
C THR A 163 -6.03 -8.09 -1.80
N TYR A 164 -6.25 -7.02 -2.57
CA TYR A 164 -5.25 -6.51 -3.52
C TYR A 164 -3.95 -6.09 -2.82
N LEU A 165 -4.06 -5.30 -1.74
CA LEU A 165 -2.89 -4.86 -0.98
C LEU A 165 -2.09 -6.02 -0.37
N LYS A 166 -2.78 -7.05 0.16
CA LYS A 166 -2.11 -8.26 0.66
C LYS A 166 -1.35 -8.99 -0.45
N ARG A 167 -1.92 -9.06 -1.65
CA ARG A 167 -1.25 -9.67 -2.81
C ARG A 167 -0.01 -8.88 -3.22
N THR A 168 -0.10 -7.55 -3.29
CA THR A 168 1.06 -6.71 -3.63
C THR A 168 2.12 -6.75 -2.55
N GLN A 169 1.73 -6.80 -1.28
CA GLN A 169 2.67 -6.97 -0.16
C GLN A 169 3.45 -8.27 -0.31
N PHE A 170 2.75 -9.38 -0.58
CA PHE A 170 3.39 -10.69 -0.77
C PHE A 170 4.39 -10.67 -1.93
N GLN A 171 4.03 -10.06 -3.07
CA GLN A 171 4.94 -9.93 -4.22
C GLN A 171 6.20 -9.11 -3.88
N LEU A 172 6.04 -8.00 -3.17
CA LEU A 172 7.18 -7.18 -2.74
C LEU A 172 8.07 -7.93 -1.73
N GLU A 173 7.47 -8.71 -0.83
CA GLU A 173 8.19 -9.56 0.12
C GLU A 173 8.99 -10.67 -0.60
N GLU A 174 8.47 -11.24 -1.70
CA GLU A 174 9.19 -12.20 -2.55
C GLU A 174 10.33 -11.56 -3.36
N GLU A 175 10.15 -10.32 -3.86
CA GLU A 175 11.17 -9.60 -4.63
C GLU A 175 12.30 -9.02 -3.75
N GLN A 176 11.99 -8.69 -2.50
CA GLN A 176 12.94 -8.12 -1.53
C GLN A 176 14.26 -8.91 -1.40
N PRO A 177 14.28 -10.25 -1.20
CA PRO A 177 15.53 -10.99 -1.05
C PRO A 177 16.41 -10.96 -2.30
N MET A 178 15.84 -11.03 -3.51
CA MET A 178 16.62 -10.92 -4.75
C MET A 178 17.27 -9.54 -4.87
N CYS A 179 16.52 -8.48 -4.61
CA CYS A 179 17.05 -7.12 -4.66
C CYS A 179 18.15 -6.89 -3.61
N LYS A 180 17.98 -7.40 -2.39
CA LYS A 180 19.02 -7.37 -1.35
C LYS A 180 20.29 -8.12 -1.78
N ALA A 181 20.16 -9.33 -2.29
CA ALA A 181 21.31 -10.12 -2.76
C ALA A 181 22.05 -9.40 -3.91
N GLN A 182 21.32 -8.77 -4.82
CA GLN A 182 21.91 -7.97 -5.90
C GLN A 182 22.67 -6.76 -5.36
N MET A 183 22.12 -6.03 -4.40
CA MET A 183 22.80 -4.92 -3.75
C MET A 183 24.06 -5.36 -2.99
N GLU A 184 24.02 -6.49 -2.29
CA GLU A 184 25.20 -7.06 -1.62
C GLU A 184 26.31 -7.42 -2.63
N ASN A 185 25.95 -8.02 -3.76
CA ASN A 185 26.89 -8.32 -4.84
C ASN A 185 27.52 -7.02 -5.42
N TRP A 186 26.71 -6.01 -5.71
CA TRP A 186 27.21 -4.71 -6.17
C TRP A 186 28.11 -4.03 -5.15
N SER A 187 27.76 -4.07 -3.86
CA SER A 187 28.60 -3.53 -2.79
C SER A 187 29.96 -4.23 -2.74
N THR A 188 29.96 -5.56 -2.81
CA THR A 188 31.19 -6.37 -2.83
C THR A 188 32.05 -6.05 -4.05
N ASN A 189 31.45 -5.99 -5.24
CA ASN A 189 32.16 -5.63 -6.47
C ASN A 189 32.74 -4.21 -6.41
N LEU A 190 31.99 -3.25 -5.84
CA LEU A 190 32.46 -1.88 -5.68
C LEU A 190 33.69 -1.82 -4.76
N GLN A 191 33.71 -2.59 -3.66
CA GLN A 191 34.88 -2.68 -2.78
C GLN A 191 36.10 -3.22 -3.53
N VAL A 192 35.92 -4.25 -4.37
CA VAL A 192 36.99 -4.80 -5.21
C VAL A 192 37.48 -3.77 -6.22
N MET A 193 36.58 -3.03 -6.88
CA MET A 193 36.94 -2.01 -7.85
C MET A 193 37.68 -0.84 -7.20
N ALA A 194 37.25 -0.40 -6.02
CA ALA A 194 37.94 0.65 -5.26
C ALA A 194 39.36 0.21 -4.82
N ALA A 195 39.54 -1.06 -4.46
CA ALA A 195 40.88 -1.59 -4.15
C ALA A 195 41.78 -1.59 -5.41
N LYS A 196 41.25 -2.01 -6.56
CA LYS A 196 41.97 -1.99 -7.84
C LYS A 196 42.31 -0.57 -8.31
N GLU A 197 41.40 0.37 -8.13
CA GLU A 197 41.63 1.79 -8.45
C GLU A 197 42.84 2.33 -7.67
N ARG A 198 42.88 2.11 -6.34
CA ARG A 198 44.03 2.51 -5.51
C ARG A 198 45.32 1.86 -5.98
N GLN A 199 45.28 0.56 -6.31
CA GLN A 199 46.42 -0.15 -6.85
C GLN A 199 46.92 0.50 -8.16
N TYR A 200 46.04 0.78 -9.11
CA TYR A 200 46.41 1.41 -10.38
C TYR A 200 46.91 2.83 -10.22
N MET A 201 46.30 3.62 -9.32
CA MET A 201 46.80 4.96 -9.01
C MET A 201 48.23 4.89 -8.45
N GLN A 202 48.49 3.96 -7.53
CA GLN A 202 49.83 3.78 -6.97
C GLN A 202 50.84 3.28 -8.01
N GLN A 203 50.45 2.34 -8.88
CA GLN A 203 51.30 1.90 -9.99
C GLN A 203 51.59 3.03 -10.98
N SER A 204 50.59 3.84 -11.34
CA SER A 204 50.77 4.99 -12.23
C SER A 204 51.70 6.04 -11.61
N ALA A 205 51.56 6.33 -10.31
CA ALA A 205 52.46 7.22 -9.59
C ALA A 205 53.90 6.66 -9.57
N ASN A 206 54.07 5.36 -9.33
CA ASN A 206 55.38 4.70 -9.36
C ASN A 206 56.02 4.77 -10.75
N TYR A 207 55.29 4.44 -11.82
CA TYR A 207 55.81 4.52 -13.19
C TYR A 207 56.17 5.95 -13.58
N LYS A 208 55.36 6.95 -13.20
CA LYS A 208 55.70 8.36 -13.39
C LYS A 208 57.00 8.74 -12.66
N ALA A 209 57.19 8.28 -11.42
CA ALA A 209 58.42 8.52 -10.67
C ALA A 209 59.64 7.88 -11.36
N VAL A 210 59.50 6.65 -11.86
CA VAL A 210 60.56 5.97 -12.63
C VAL A 210 60.87 6.71 -13.93
N LEU A 211 59.85 7.10 -14.71
CA LEU A 211 60.04 7.88 -15.95
C LEU A 211 60.79 9.19 -15.66
N ASN A 212 60.40 9.91 -14.62
CA ASN A 212 61.06 11.15 -14.20
C ASN A 212 62.53 10.90 -13.80
N HIS A 213 62.82 9.80 -13.09
CA HIS A 213 64.19 9.44 -12.72
C HIS A 213 65.04 9.07 -13.94
N THR A 214 64.46 8.42 -14.95
CA THR A 214 65.13 8.10 -16.22
C THR A 214 65.29 9.30 -17.17
N GLY A 215 64.91 10.50 -16.75
CA GLY A 215 65.10 11.74 -17.54
C GLY A 215 64.12 11.86 -18.71
N TYR A 216 62.97 11.21 -18.65
CA TYR A 216 61.96 11.31 -19.70
C TYR A 216 61.41 12.73 -19.81
N THR A 217 61.41 13.28 -21.03
CA THR A 217 60.74 14.53 -21.38
C THR A 217 59.52 14.24 -22.26
N PRO A 218 58.43 15.04 -22.17
CA PRO A 218 57.23 14.86 -23.00
C PRO A 218 57.50 14.88 -24.52
N GLU A 219 58.64 15.44 -24.92
CA GLU A 219 59.15 15.51 -26.29
C GLU A 219 59.52 14.14 -26.87
N ILE A 220 59.83 13.16 -26.03
CA ILE A 220 60.16 11.77 -26.43
C ILE A 220 58.89 10.89 -26.41
N SER A 221 57.70 11.48 -26.27
CA SER A 221 56.44 10.73 -26.37
C SER A 221 56.24 10.17 -27.78
N HIS A 222 55.59 9.01 -27.89
CA HIS A 222 55.43 8.32 -29.19
C HIS A 222 54.75 9.23 -30.24
N SER A 223 53.73 9.99 -29.85
CA SER A 223 53.05 10.92 -30.75
C SER A 223 54.01 12.01 -31.27
N VAL A 224 54.78 12.63 -30.38
CA VAL A 224 55.72 13.70 -30.76
C VAL A 224 56.87 13.15 -31.61
N LEU A 225 57.37 11.95 -31.30
CA LEU A 225 58.41 11.30 -32.10
C LEU A 225 57.92 10.94 -33.51
N VAL A 226 56.67 10.49 -33.65
CA VAL A 226 56.05 10.23 -34.96
C VAL A 226 55.89 11.53 -35.73
N GLU A 227 55.37 12.59 -35.11
CA GLU A 227 55.25 13.92 -35.72
C GLU A 227 56.62 14.47 -36.16
N MET A 228 57.66 14.36 -35.32
CA MET A 228 59.03 14.77 -35.66
C MET A 228 59.62 13.95 -36.79
N ALA A 229 59.35 12.64 -36.84
CA ALA A 229 59.80 11.77 -37.92
C ALA A 229 59.12 12.10 -39.25
N GLU A 230 57.82 12.37 -39.22
CA GLU A 230 57.05 12.84 -40.37
C GLU A 230 57.55 14.20 -40.85
N HIS A 231 57.78 15.14 -39.93
CA HIS A 231 58.29 16.46 -40.27
C HIS A 231 59.71 16.39 -40.85
N ARG A 232 60.58 15.53 -40.28
CA ARG A 232 61.92 15.25 -40.84
C ARG A 232 61.81 14.68 -42.25
N LYS A 233 60.91 13.72 -42.49
CA LYS A 233 60.70 13.11 -43.82
C LYS A 233 60.22 14.15 -44.83
N GLU A 234 59.35 15.07 -44.42
CA GLU A 234 58.89 16.15 -45.28
C GLU A 234 59.99 17.18 -45.57
N LEU A 235 60.81 17.53 -44.56
CA LEU A 235 62.00 18.35 -44.77
C LEU A 235 62.95 17.69 -45.76
N GLU A 236 63.25 16.40 -45.57
CA GLU A 236 64.14 15.65 -46.47
C GLU A 236 63.63 15.64 -47.91
N LYS A 237 62.31 15.50 -48.12
CA LYS A 237 61.67 15.60 -49.44
C LYS A 237 61.90 16.97 -50.09
N LYS A 238 61.90 18.07 -49.30
CA LYS A 238 62.12 19.44 -49.78
C LYS A 238 63.62 19.75 -49.96
N THR A 239 64.49 19.24 -49.10
CA THR A 239 65.92 19.58 -49.10
C THR A 239 66.73 18.74 -50.08
N LYS A 240 66.39 17.46 -50.32
CA LYS A 240 67.07 16.61 -51.32
C LYS A 240 67.25 17.28 -52.69
N PRO A 241 66.18 17.80 -53.35
CA PRO A 241 66.34 18.43 -54.66
C PRO A 241 67.20 19.70 -54.61
N ILE A 242 67.16 20.45 -53.50
CA ILE A 242 67.98 21.67 -53.31
C ILE A 242 69.46 21.30 -53.10
N LEU A 243 69.74 20.19 -52.42
CA LEU A 243 71.09 19.69 -52.22
C LEU A 243 71.66 19.14 -53.53
N ASP A 244 70.84 18.45 -54.31
CA ASP A 244 71.20 17.96 -55.64
C ASP A 244 71.50 19.12 -56.61
N THR A 245 70.74 20.21 -56.58
CA THR A 245 71.06 21.42 -57.35
C THR A 245 72.31 22.13 -56.83
N LEU A 246 72.54 22.19 -55.51
CA LEU A 246 73.77 22.77 -54.98
C LEU A 246 75.00 21.94 -55.36
N ARG A 247 74.87 20.62 -55.41
CA ARG A 247 75.93 19.70 -55.83
C ARG A 247 76.29 19.91 -57.30
N SER A 248 75.29 20.12 -58.17
CA SER A 248 75.55 20.45 -59.58
C SER A 248 76.23 21.82 -59.77
N TYR A 249 76.05 22.77 -58.85
CA TYR A 249 76.80 24.02 -58.86
C TYR A 249 78.25 23.88 -58.35
N GLN A 250 78.53 22.92 -57.45
CA GLN A 250 79.91 22.63 -57.00
C GLN A 250 80.77 21.91 -58.04
N ASP A 251 80.16 21.33 -59.08
CA ASP A 251 80.87 20.75 -60.22
C ASP A 251 81.47 21.81 -61.18
N LEU A 252 81.16 23.12 -60.98
CA LEU A 252 81.74 24.22 -61.76
C LEU A 252 82.92 24.88 -61.01
N PRO A 253 84.11 24.99 -61.64
CA PRO A 253 85.27 25.64 -61.03
C PRO A 253 85.01 27.12 -60.70
N PRO A 254 85.47 27.64 -59.55
CA PRO A 254 85.14 29.00 -59.07
C PRO A 254 85.88 30.15 -59.80
N ASP A 255 86.66 29.86 -60.85
CA ASP A 255 87.38 30.87 -61.65
C ASP A 255 86.76 31.00 -63.05
N LYS A 256 86.35 32.22 -63.41
CA LYS A 256 85.58 32.55 -64.62
C LYS A 256 86.33 32.19 -65.91
N ALA A 257 87.67 32.22 -65.89
CA ALA A 257 88.50 31.85 -67.04
C ALA A 257 88.54 30.32 -67.26
N LEU A 258 88.61 29.53 -66.18
CA LEU A 258 88.64 28.08 -66.25
C LEU A 258 87.25 27.47 -66.52
N ALA A 259 86.18 28.10 -66.02
CA ALA A 259 84.81 27.71 -66.35
C ALA A 259 84.49 27.90 -67.85
N ALA A 260 84.99 28.97 -68.48
CA ALA A 260 84.84 29.15 -69.93
C ALA A 260 85.55 28.05 -70.74
N LEU A 261 86.76 27.65 -70.31
CA LEU A 261 87.54 26.60 -70.96
C LEU A 261 86.90 25.21 -70.78
N ALA A 262 86.36 24.92 -69.59
CA ALA A 262 85.59 23.70 -69.35
C ALA A 262 84.27 23.64 -70.13
N ILE A 263 83.59 24.79 -70.32
CA ILE A 263 82.41 24.90 -71.20
C ILE A 263 82.82 24.68 -72.66
N GLU A 264 83.95 25.23 -73.11
CA GLU A 264 84.48 25.04 -74.46
C GLU A 264 84.85 23.57 -74.72
N ASP A 265 85.48 22.89 -73.75
CA ASP A 265 85.81 21.47 -73.84
C ASP A 265 84.56 20.58 -73.81
N LYS A 266 83.55 20.91 -72.99
CA LYS A 266 82.27 20.21 -73.01
C LYS A 266 81.49 20.48 -74.29
N LYS A 267 81.55 21.68 -74.87
CA LYS A 267 81.01 21.98 -76.21
C LYS A 267 81.74 21.21 -77.29
N ARG A 268 83.07 21.05 -77.22
CA ARG A 268 83.82 20.19 -78.13
C ARG A 268 83.46 18.72 -77.99
N GLN A 269 83.27 18.21 -76.77
CA GLN A 269 82.80 16.85 -76.53
C GLN A 269 81.36 16.65 -77.04
N TYR A 270 80.48 17.65 -76.88
CA TYR A 270 79.13 17.64 -77.45
C TYR A 270 79.16 17.67 -78.97
N ALA A 271 79.95 18.56 -79.59
CA ALA A 271 80.09 18.64 -81.03
C ALA A 271 80.72 17.38 -81.62
N ALA A 272 81.65 16.73 -80.90
CA ALA A 272 82.21 15.44 -81.29
C ALA A 272 81.16 14.32 -81.20
N ALA A 273 80.33 14.31 -80.16
CA ALA A 273 79.23 13.35 -80.02
C ALA A 273 78.12 13.59 -81.05
N GLU A 274 77.80 14.85 -81.36
CA GLU A 274 76.84 15.26 -82.39
C GLU A 274 77.35 14.89 -83.78
N LYS A 275 78.63 15.15 -84.09
CA LYS A 275 79.27 14.67 -85.31
C LYS A 275 79.30 13.14 -85.39
N HIS A 276 79.52 12.44 -84.28
CA HIS A 276 79.45 10.97 -84.25
C HIS A 276 78.01 10.47 -84.46
N LEU A 277 76.99 11.22 -84.03
CA LEU A 277 75.57 10.94 -84.25
C LEU A 277 75.16 11.26 -85.70
N GLU A 278 75.70 12.34 -86.28
CA GLU A 278 75.57 12.69 -87.70
C GLU A 278 76.26 11.67 -88.61
N ASP A 279 77.46 11.20 -88.26
CA ASP A 279 78.16 10.12 -88.97
C ASP A 279 77.34 8.81 -88.89
N VAL A 280 76.79 8.47 -87.72
CA VAL A 280 75.90 7.30 -87.56
C VAL A 280 74.61 7.46 -88.39
N LEU A 281 74.04 8.67 -88.48
CA LEU A 281 72.87 8.97 -89.31
C LEU A 281 73.19 9.01 -90.82
N GLN A 282 74.37 9.48 -91.23
CA GLN A 282 74.82 9.46 -92.63
C GLN A 282 75.18 8.05 -93.10
N THR A 283 75.73 7.21 -92.21
CA THR A 283 75.92 5.78 -92.46
C THR A 283 74.58 5.05 -92.60
N ALA A 284 73.51 5.55 -91.98
CA ALA A 284 72.15 5.03 -92.11
C ALA A 284 71.39 5.56 -93.36
N LEU A 285 71.86 6.62 -94.03
CA LEU A 285 71.25 7.19 -95.24
C LEU A 285 71.94 6.77 -96.56
N LEU A 286 73.19 6.29 -96.51
CA LEU A 286 73.93 5.76 -97.68
C LEU A 286 73.80 4.23 -97.88
N ASN A 287 72.97 3.57 -97.07
CA ASN A 287 72.49 2.21 -97.30
C ASN A 287 70.95 2.24 -97.40
N PRO A 288 70.37 2.08 -98.60
CA PRO A 288 68.94 1.86 -98.74
C PRO A 288 68.63 0.41 -98.33
N GLY A 289 67.79 0.26 -97.32
CA GLY A 289 66.77 -0.77 -97.36
C GLY A 289 65.58 -0.21 -98.10
#